data_AF-A0A6J1DGY3-F1
#
_entry.id   AF-A0A6J1DGY3-F1
#
_cell.length_a   1.000
_cell.length_b   1.000
_cell.length_c   1.000
_cell.angle_alpha   90.00
_cell.angle_beta   90.00
_cell.angle_gamma   90.00
#
_symmetry.space_group_name_H-M   'P 1'
#
loop_
_entity.id
_entity.type
_entity.pdbx_description
1 polymer ?
#
loop_
_entity_poly.entity_id
_entity_poly.type
_entity_poly.pdbx_seq_one_letter_code
_entity_poly.pdbx_strand_id
1 'polypeptide(L)'
;MKIMPVQKQTRAGQRTRFKAFVVVGDGNGHVGLGVKCSKEVATAIRGSIILAKLSVIPVRRGYWGNKIGKPHTVPCKVTGKCGSVTVRMVPAPRGAGIVAARVPKKVLQFAGIEDVFTSSRGSTKTLGNFVKATFDCLLKTYGFLTPEFWRETRFTKSPFQEHTDLLAKPTVKALLLDDAERVAA
;
A
#
# COMPACT_ATOMS: atom_id res chain seq x y z
N MET A 1 8.31 9.95 2.65
CA MET A 1 9.00 9.27 3.78
C MET A 1 10.50 9.55 3.81
N LYS A 2 11.25 9.16 2.77
CA LYS A 2 12.69 9.42 2.66
C LYS A 2 13.04 9.60 1.18
N ILE A 3 13.94 10.54 0.91
CA ILE A 3 14.64 10.66 -0.37
C ILE A 3 16.03 10.10 -0.15
N MET A 4 16.47 9.22 -1.04
CA MET A 4 17.79 8.58 -0.96
C MET A 4 18.51 8.76 -2.29
N PRO A 5 19.67 9.44 -2.32
CA PRO A 5 20.51 9.43 -3.49
C PRO A 5 21.06 8.01 -3.69
N VAL A 6 20.99 7.52 -4.91
CA VAL A 6 21.58 6.24 -5.33
C VAL A 6 22.48 6.51 -6.52
N GLN A 7 23.63 5.88 -6.56
CA GLN A 7 24.67 6.18 -7.54
C GLN A 7 25.12 4.91 -8.25
N LYS A 8 25.45 5.02 -9.53
CA LYS A 8 26.08 3.97 -10.34
C LYS A 8 27.38 4.50 -10.91
N GLN A 9 28.47 3.74 -10.76
CA GLN A 9 29.76 4.08 -11.38
C GLN A 9 29.69 3.87 -12.89
N THR A 10 30.24 4.81 -13.65
CA THR A 10 30.38 4.76 -15.11
C THR A 10 31.82 5.07 -15.51
N ARG A 11 32.17 4.88 -16.78
CA ARG A 11 33.50 5.22 -17.30
C ARG A 11 33.84 6.71 -17.12
N ALA A 12 32.83 7.58 -17.17
CA ALA A 12 32.95 9.03 -16.98
C ALA A 12 32.59 9.49 -15.55
N GLY A 13 32.80 8.63 -14.54
CA GLY A 13 32.53 8.95 -13.13
C GLY A 13 31.16 8.49 -12.62
N GLN A 14 30.68 9.09 -11.54
CA GLN A 14 29.46 8.67 -10.84
C GLN A 14 28.20 9.27 -11.47
N ARG A 15 27.21 8.42 -11.78
CA ARG A 15 25.88 8.84 -12.19
C ARG A 15 24.90 8.71 -11.03
N THR A 16 24.40 9.84 -10.53
CA THR A 16 23.48 9.90 -9.39
C THR A 16 22.02 9.93 -9.86
N ARG A 17 21.13 9.37 -9.04
CA ARG A 17 19.66 9.44 -9.18
C ARG A 17 19.04 9.52 -7.79
N PHE A 18 17.80 9.98 -7.70
CA PHE A 18 17.06 10.09 -6.45
C PHE A 18 15.95 9.05 -6.39
N LYS A 19 15.95 8.26 -5.32
CA LYS A 19 14.90 7.30 -4.98
C LYS A 19 13.98 7.89 -3.92
N ALA A 20 12.70 8.00 -4.22
CA ALA A 20 11.69 8.54 -3.32
C ALA A 20 10.78 7.42 -2.80
N PHE A 21 10.63 7.34 -1.48
CA PHE A 21 9.64 6.48 -0.81
C PHE A 21 8.46 7.33 -0.35
N VAL A 22 7.27 7.02 -0.87
CA VAL A 22 6.02 7.75 -0.59
C VAL A 22 4.97 6.77 -0.08
N VAL A 23 4.24 7.19 0.94
CA VAL A 23 3.07 6.47 1.46
C VAL A 23 1.87 7.39 1.28
N VAL A 24 0.77 6.83 0.81
CA VAL A 24 -0.53 7.49 0.63
C VAL A 24 -1.55 6.71 1.46
N GLY A 25 -2.49 7.37 2.10
CA GLY A 25 -3.59 6.69 2.79
C GLY A 25 -4.64 7.70 3.24
N ASP A 26 -5.83 7.18 3.51
CA ASP A 26 -7.03 7.95 3.85
C ASP A 26 -7.28 8.04 5.37
N GLY A 27 -6.48 7.34 6.18
CA GLY A 27 -6.70 7.23 7.62
C GLY A 27 -7.92 6.38 7.99
N ASN A 28 -8.50 5.65 7.03
CA ASN A 28 -9.74 4.90 7.21
C ASN A 28 -9.72 3.50 6.56
N GLY A 29 -8.56 2.85 6.56
CA GLY A 29 -8.43 1.47 6.08
C GLY A 29 -7.89 1.34 4.66
N HIS A 30 -7.35 2.39 4.04
CA HIS A 30 -6.64 2.29 2.77
C HIS A 30 -5.23 2.87 2.88
N VAL A 31 -4.24 2.11 2.41
CA VAL A 31 -2.85 2.56 2.38
C VAL A 31 -2.16 2.08 1.11
N GLY A 32 -1.32 2.92 0.53
CA GLY A 32 -0.53 2.64 -0.66
C GLY A 32 0.94 2.99 -0.43
N LEU A 33 1.84 2.19 -1.03
CA LEU A 33 3.28 2.37 -0.95
C LEU A 33 3.88 2.52 -2.35
N GLY A 34 4.52 3.66 -2.60
CA GLY A 34 5.18 3.97 -3.86
C GLY A 34 6.68 4.13 -3.68
N VAL A 35 7.45 3.48 -4.57
CA VAL A 35 8.90 3.61 -4.64
C VAL A 35 9.33 3.80 -6.08
N LYS A 36 9.82 5.00 -6.41
CA LYS A 36 10.33 5.34 -7.73
C LYS A 36 11.71 5.98 -7.63
N CYS A 37 12.51 5.78 -8.67
CA CYS A 37 13.81 6.42 -8.83
C CYS A 37 13.81 7.25 -10.12
N SER A 38 14.31 8.48 -10.07
CA SER A 38 14.38 9.38 -11.23
C SER A 38 15.62 10.27 -11.15
N LYS A 39 15.96 10.96 -12.25
CA LYS A 39 17.11 11.88 -12.29
C LYS A 39 16.91 13.09 -11.38
N GLU A 40 15.67 13.59 -11.33
CA GLU A 40 15.29 14.73 -10.49
C GLU A 40 14.42 14.28 -9.32
N VAL A 41 14.50 15.04 -8.22
CA VAL A 41 13.73 14.74 -7.00
C VAL A 41 12.23 14.94 -7.23
N ALA A 42 11.82 16.02 -7.89
CA ALA A 42 10.41 16.33 -8.12
C ALA A 42 9.72 15.24 -8.96
N THR A 43 10.36 14.76 -10.02
CA THR A 43 9.83 13.67 -10.85
C THR A 43 9.78 12.34 -10.09
N ALA A 44 10.77 12.05 -9.25
CA ALA A 44 10.76 10.88 -8.38
C ALA A 44 9.58 10.91 -7.40
N ILE A 45 9.31 12.06 -6.76
CA ILE A 45 8.19 12.21 -5.82
C ILE A 45 6.84 12.07 -6.55
N ARG A 46 6.63 12.82 -7.62
CA ARG A 46 5.36 12.76 -8.40
C ARG A 46 5.07 11.34 -8.88
N GLY A 47 6.06 10.68 -9.47
CA GLY A 47 5.89 9.31 -9.94
C GLY A 47 5.75 8.29 -8.80
N SER A 48 6.38 8.50 -7.64
CA SER A 48 6.13 7.68 -6.45
C SER A 48 4.73 7.86 -5.90
N ILE A 49 4.14 9.06 -5.96
CA ILE A 49 2.74 9.29 -5.56
C ILE A 49 1.79 8.51 -6.47
N ILE A 50 1.99 8.57 -7.78
CA ILE A 50 1.17 7.82 -8.76
C ILE A 50 1.26 6.32 -8.48
N LEU A 51 2.49 5.80 -8.30
CA LEU A 51 2.69 4.38 -8.01
C LEU A 51 2.05 3.98 -6.67
N ALA A 52 2.11 4.83 -5.65
CA ALA A 52 1.46 4.58 -4.36
C ALA A 52 -0.07 4.52 -4.48
N LYS A 53 -0.67 5.37 -5.33
CA LYS A 53 -2.11 5.36 -5.61
C LYS A 53 -2.56 4.10 -6.36
N LEU A 54 -1.72 3.60 -7.27
CA LEU A 54 -1.98 2.35 -7.99
C LEU A 54 -1.83 1.11 -7.09
N SER A 55 -1.00 1.18 -6.05
CA SER A 55 -0.73 0.07 -5.12
C SER A 55 -1.50 0.19 -3.80
N VAL A 56 -2.65 0.87 -3.78
CA VAL A 56 -3.47 0.96 -2.58
C VAL A 56 -4.03 -0.41 -2.21
N ILE A 57 -3.86 -0.78 -0.95
CA ILE A 57 -4.39 -2.01 -0.37
C ILE A 57 -5.44 -1.66 0.69
N PRO A 58 -6.49 -2.49 0.83
CA PRO A 58 -7.39 -2.39 1.96
C PRO A 58 -6.70 -2.94 3.21
N VAL A 59 -6.98 -2.32 4.36
CA VAL A 59 -6.47 -2.71 5.68
C VAL A 59 -7.62 -3.13 6.58
N ARG A 60 -7.60 -4.38 7.02
CA ARG A 60 -8.63 -4.89 7.91
C ARG A 60 -8.33 -4.41 9.32
N ARG A 61 -9.27 -3.67 9.91
CA ARG A 61 -9.26 -3.28 11.32
C ARG A 61 -10.19 -4.19 12.12
N GLY A 62 -9.89 -4.33 13.39
CA GLY A 62 -10.60 -5.18 14.34
C GLY A 62 -10.59 -4.59 15.75
N TYR A 63 -10.88 -5.47 16.70
CA TYR A 63 -10.99 -5.17 18.12
C TYR A 63 -9.97 -6.00 18.89
N TRP A 64 -9.49 -5.49 20.01
CA TRP A 64 -8.61 -6.26 20.89
C TRP A 64 -9.36 -7.33 21.70
N GLY A 65 -10.57 -6.99 22.14
CA GLY A 65 -11.46 -7.85 22.92
C GLY A 65 -12.92 -7.57 22.58
N ASN A 66 -13.67 -6.98 23.52
CA ASN A 66 -15.08 -6.64 23.30
C ASN A 66 -15.26 -5.73 22.07
N LYS A 67 -16.23 -6.07 21.23
CA LYS A 67 -16.56 -5.39 19.98
C LYS A 67 -17.43 -4.15 20.24
N ILE A 68 -16.87 -3.18 20.96
CA ILE A 68 -17.57 -1.95 21.33
C ILE A 68 -17.01 -0.78 20.52
N GLY A 69 -17.91 -0.03 19.89
CA GLY A 69 -17.58 1.15 19.08
C GLY A 69 -16.98 0.78 17.71
N LYS A 70 -16.14 1.66 17.18
CA LYS A 70 -15.45 1.44 15.89
C LYS A 70 -14.23 0.52 16.06
N PRO A 71 -13.85 -0.27 15.03
CA PRO A 71 -12.61 -1.03 15.00
C PRO A 71 -11.41 -0.09 15.12
N HIS A 72 -10.49 -0.39 16.04
CA HIS A 72 -9.39 0.50 16.42
C HIS A 72 -8.00 -0.14 16.24
N THR A 73 -7.92 -1.47 16.23
CA THR A 73 -6.66 -2.23 16.20
C THR A 73 -6.63 -3.24 15.03
N VAL A 74 -5.59 -4.07 14.95
CA VAL A 74 -5.47 -5.15 13.96
C VAL A 74 -6.30 -6.36 14.43
N PRO A 75 -6.98 -7.12 13.55
CA PRO A 75 -7.83 -8.25 13.96
C PRO A 75 -7.07 -9.42 14.59
N CYS A 76 -5.83 -9.66 14.18
CA CYS A 76 -5.03 -10.79 14.64
C CYS A 76 -3.54 -10.40 14.65
N LYS A 77 -2.71 -11.26 15.26
CA LYS A 77 -1.26 -11.09 15.21
C LYS A 77 -0.78 -11.42 13.80
N VAL A 78 -0.23 -10.44 13.09
CA VAL A 78 0.26 -10.60 11.71
C VAL A 78 1.75 -10.31 11.64
N THR A 79 2.43 -11.00 10.72
CA THR A 79 3.87 -10.86 10.48
C THR A 79 4.14 -10.58 9.01
N GLY A 80 4.76 -9.43 8.75
CA GLY A 80 5.26 -9.03 7.45
C GLY A 80 6.77 -9.19 7.34
N LYS A 81 7.28 -9.51 6.14
CA LYS A 81 8.72 -9.69 5.90
C LYS A 81 9.15 -9.03 4.60
N CYS A 82 10.30 -8.39 4.61
CA CYS A 82 10.98 -7.93 3.41
C CYS A 82 12.51 -8.01 3.61
N GLY A 83 13.18 -8.83 2.80
CA GLY A 83 14.59 -9.15 3.01
C GLY A 83 14.82 -9.79 4.39
N SER A 84 15.77 -9.25 5.16
CA SER A 84 16.05 -9.69 6.54
C SER A 84 15.15 -9.03 7.60
N VAL A 85 14.32 -8.05 7.23
CA VAL A 85 13.48 -7.30 8.17
C VAL A 85 12.13 -7.98 8.32
N THR A 86 11.75 -8.28 9.57
CA THR A 86 10.42 -8.77 9.93
C THR A 86 9.72 -7.78 10.85
N VAL A 87 8.43 -7.56 10.62
CA VAL A 87 7.57 -6.69 11.43
C VAL A 87 6.37 -7.49 11.87
N ARG A 88 6.20 -7.64 13.18
CA ARG A 88 5.05 -8.26 13.82
C ARG A 88 4.13 -7.17 14.36
N MET A 89 2.86 -7.22 14.02
CA MET A 89 1.82 -6.41 14.65
C MET A 89 1.03 -7.29 15.61
N VAL A 90 0.74 -6.74 16.78
CA VAL A 90 -0.04 -7.39 17.84
C VAL A 90 -1.19 -6.45 18.19
N PRO A 91 -2.44 -6.96 18.25
CA PRO A 91 -3.58 -6.15 18.66
C PRO A 91 -3.36 -5.54 20.05
N ALA A 92 -3.74 -4.28 20.24
CA ALA A 92 -3.55 -3.54 21.49
C ALA A 92 -4.88 -3.00 22.01
N PRO A 93 -5.06 -2.84 23.35
CA PRO A 93 -6.26 -2.27 23.93
C PRO A 93 -6.46 -0.81 23.50
N ARG A 94 -7.71 -0.32 23.65
CA ARG A 94 -8.05 1.07 23.30
C ARG A 94 -7.22 2.06 24.13
N GLY A 95 -6.64 3.05 23.46
CA GLY A 95 -5.83 4.10 24.11
C GLY A 95 -4.35 3.75 24.28
N ALA A 96 -3.90 2.57 23.85
CA ALA A 96 -2.48 2.23 23.82
C ALA A 96 -1.70 3.05 22.78
N GLY A 97 -2.39 3.52 21.74
CA GLY A 97 -1.81 4.21 20.60
C GLY A 97 -0.90 3.31 19.75
N ILE A 98 -0.21 3.94 18.80
CA ILE A 98 0.71 3.25 17.89
C ILE A 98 2.09 3.19 18.54
N VAL A 99 2.41 2.03 19.14
CA VAL A 99 3.73 1.73 19.70
C VAL A 99 4.60 1.14 18.61
N ALA A 100 5.24 2.02 17.84
CA ALA A 100 6.10 1.66 16.73
C ALA A 100 7.21 2.69 16.48
N ALA A 101 8.27 2.28 15.78
CA ALA A 101 9.29 3.19 15.30
C ALA A 101 8.69 4.26 14.36
N ARG A 102 9.38 5.39 14.18
CA ARG A 102 8.89 6.55 13.41
C ARG A 102 8.37 6.20 12.01
N VAL A 103 9.01 5.25 11.34
CA VAL A 103 8.67 4.84 9.97
C VAL A 103 7.35 4.06 9.92
N PRO A 104 7.20 2.87 10.56
CA PRO A 104 5.95 2.12 10.59
C PRO A 104 4.83 2.91 11.26
N LYS A 105 5.13 3.74 12.27
CA LYS A 105 4.13 4.60 12.92
C LYS A 105 3.39 5.47 11.91
N LYS A 106 4.10 6.09 10.96
CA LYS A 106 3.46 6.87 9.88
C LYS A 106 2.63 6.00 8.95
N VAL A 107 3.10 4.81 8.58
CA VAL A 107 2.32 3.88 7.72
C VAL A 107 1.00 3.51 8.39
N LEU A 108 1.05 3.19 9.69
CA LEU A 108 -0.09 2.77 10.49
C LEU A 108 -1.11 3.90 10.70
N GLN A 109 -0.63 5.14 10.88
CA GLN A 109 -1.48 6.33 10.91
C GLN A 109 -2.25 6.51 9.60
N PHE A 110 -1.56 6.41 8.45
CA PHE A 110 -2.22 6.51 7.14
C PHE A 110 -3.18 5.36 6.86
N ALA A 111 -2.94 4.18 7.44
CA ALA A 111 -3.85 3.05 7.37
C ALA A 111 -5.09 3.20 8.26
N GLY A 112 -5.12 4.16 9.20
CA GLY A 112 -6.24 4.37 10.11
C GLY A 112 -6.30 3.41 11.30
N ILE A 113 -5.15 2.85 11.69
CA ILE A 113 -5.02 2.04 12.91
C ILE A 113 -4.71 2.99 14.07
N GLU A 114 -5.53 2.92 15.13
CA GLU A 114 -5.39 3.77 16.31
C GLU A 114 -4.42 3.14 17.32
N ASP A 115 -4.61 1.85 17.61
CA ASP A 115 -3.86 1.12 18.64
C ASP A 115 -3.20 -0.13 18.07
N VAL A 116 -1.87 -0.26 18.23
CA VAL A 116 -1.16 -1.48 17.84
C VAL A 116 0.20 -1.55 18.53
N PHE A 117 0.54 -2.74 19.01
CA PHE A 117 1.90 -3.06 19.44
C PHE A 117 2.69 -3.61 18.26
N THR A 118 3.91 -3.12 18.07
CA THR A 118 4.78 -3.62 17.01
C THR A 118 6.07 -4.18 17.58
N SER A 119 6.57 -5.23 16.95
CA SER A 119 7.91 -5.76 17.20
C SER A 119 8.62 -5.92 15.86
N SER A 120 9.83 -5.39 15.75
CA SER A 120 10.63 -5.46 14.53
C SER A 120 11.95 -6.17 14.79
N ARG A 121 12.32 -7.12 13.93
CA ARG A 121 13.59 -7.86 14.00
C ARG A 121 14.34 -7.76 12.66
N GLY A 122 15.66 -7.86 12.70
CA GLY A 122 16.55 -7.75 11.53
C GLY A 122 17.11 -6.35 11.33
N SER A 123 17.56 -6.04 10.10
CA SER A 123 18.25 -4.77 9.78
C SER A 123 17.27 -3.61 9.54
N THR A 124 16.62 -3.14 10.61
CA THR A 124 15.60 -2.07 10.58
C THR A 124 16.14 -0.69 10.16
N LYS A 125 17.46 -0.51 10.17
CA LYS A 125 18.12 0.69 9.62
C LYS A 125 17.82 0.89 8.12
N THR A 126 17.56 -0.19 7.39
CA THR A 126 17.20 -0.14 5.96
C THR A 126 15.73 0.24 5.77
N LEU A 127 15.45 1.55 5.72
CA LEU A 127 14.09 2.10 5.64
C LEU A 127 13.24 1.46 4.53
N GLY A 128 13.83 1.22 3.35
CA GLY A 128 13.08 0.67 2.22
C GLY A 128 12.49 -0.71 2.49
N ASN A 129 13.25 -1.60 3.12
CA ASN A 129 12.77 -2.94 3.49
C ASN A 129 11.83 -2.86 4.69
N PHE A 130 12.11 -1.98 5.64
CA PHE A 130 11.28 -1.83 6.82
C PHE A 130 9.87 -1.34 6.51
N VAL A 131 9.72 -0.35 5.61
CA VAL A 131 8.40 0.11 5.15
C VAL A 131 7.68 -0.99 4.39
N LYS A 132 8.37 -1.70 3.49
CA LYS A 132 7.78 -2.81 2.73
C LYS A 132 7.32 -3.95 3.63
N ALA A 133 8.10 -4.31 4.64
CA ALA A 133 7.71 -5.33 5.63
C ALA A 133 6.49 -4.90 6.44
N THR A 134 6.37 -3.61 6.77
CA THR A 134 5.18 -3.05 7.44
C THR A 134 3.96 -3.11 6.52
N PHE A 135 4.12 -2.77 5.25
CA PHE A 135 3.06 -2.80 4.24
C PHE A 135 2.58 -4.24 3.96
N ASP A 136 3.50 -5.20 3.85
CA ASP A 136 3.21 -6.64 3.74
C ASP A 136 2.41 -7.16 4.95
N CYS A 137 2.74 -6.66 6.15
CA CYS A 137 2.00 -6.97 7.37
C CYS A 137 0.53 -6.53 7.28
N LEU A 138 0.28 -5.32 6.75
CA LEU A 138 -1.06 -4.79 6.53
C LEU A 138 -1.83 -5.55 5.45
N LEU A 139 -1.16 -5.93 4.35
CA LEU A 139 -1.77 -6.74 3.29
C LEU A 139 -2.29 -8.08 3.83
N LYS A 140 -1.51 -8.72 4.72
CA LYS A 140 -1.88 -10.00 5.34
C LYS A 140 -3.06 -9.93 6.31
N THR A 141 -3.51 -8.75 6.71
CA THR A 141 -4.68 -8.61 7.59
C THR A 141 -5.96 -9.15 6.96
N TYR A 142 -6.13 -8.96 5.64
CA TYR A 142 -7.23 -9.57 4.88
C TYR A 142 -6.95 -11.01 4.49
N GLY A 143 -5.68 -11.42 4.40
CA GLY A 143 -5.31 -12.81 4.14
C GLY A 143 -5.60 -13.77 5.30
N PHE A 144 -5.86 -13.25 6.51
CA PHE A 144 -6.16 -14.08 7.67
C PHE A 144 -7.65 -14.43 7.75
N LEU A 145 -7.96 -15.72 7.65
CA LEU A 145 -9.31 -16.24 7.77
C LEU A 145 -9.73 -16.31 9.25
N THR A 146 -10.67 -15.45 9.64
CA THR A 146 -11.31 -15.46 10.96
C THR A 146 -12.64 -16.19 10.91
N PRO A 147 -13.16 -16.71 12.05
CA PRO A 147 -14.48 -17.36 12.11
C PRO A 147 -15.65 -16.54 11.53
N GLU A 148 -15.56 -15.20 11.59
CA GLU A 148 -16.55 -14.29 10.97
C GLU A 148 -16.72 -14.49 9.45
N PHE A 149 -15.69 -15.01 8.79
CA PHE A 149 -15.63 -15.22 7.34
C PHE A 149 -15.75 -16.71 6.95
N TRP A 150 -16.13 -17.60 7.87
CA TRP A 150 -16.35 -19.02 7.55
C TRP A 150 -17.67 -19.28 6.81
N ARG A 151 -18.58 -18.31 6.79
CA ARG A 151 -19.82 -18.41 6.02
C ARG A 151 -19.49 -18.46 4.52
N GLU A 152 -20.17 -19.34 3.80
CA GLU A 152 -19.99 -19.48 2.36
C GLU A 152 -20.24 -18.16 1.64
N THR A 153 -19.34 -17.82 0.72
CA THR A 153 -19.47 -16.61 -0.09
C THR A 153 -20.44 -16.89 -1.24
N ARG A 154 -21.52 -16.10 -1.32
CA ARG A 154 -22.40 -16.11 -2.49
C ARG A 154 -21.74 -15.34 -3.63
N PHE A 155 -21.27 -16.05 -4.65
CA PHE A 155 -20.65 -15.42 -5.81
C PHE A 155 -21.72 -14.72 -6.67
N THR A 156 -21.57 -13.42 -6.85
CA THR A 156 -22.33 -12.63 -7.82
C THR A 156 -21.59 -12.59 -9.16
N LYS A 157 -22.27 -12.18 -10.23
CA LYS A 157 -21.60 -11.93 -11.52
C LYS A 157 -20.55 -10.83 -11.31
N SER A 158 -19.45 -10.93 -12.06
CA SER A 158 -18.42 -9.89 -11.98
C SER A 158 -18.93 -8.60 -12.62
N PRO A 159 -18.52 -7.41 -12.12
CA PRO A 159 -18.91 -6.14 -12.74
C PRO A 159 -18.52 -6.04 -14.22
N PHE A 160 -17.44 -6.71 -14.63
CA PHE A 160 -17.03 -6.80 -16.03
C PHE A 160 -18.05 -7.56 -16.89
N GLN A 161 -18.66 -8.61 -16.34
CA GLN A 161 -19.69 -9.39 -17.00
C GLN A 161 -21.04 -8.65 -17.02
N GLU A 162 -21.41 -7.99 -15.92
CA GLU A 162 -22.66 -7.23 -15.84
C GLU A 162 -22.67 -6.00 -16.76
N HIS A 163 -21.52 -5.34 -16.92
CA HIS A 163 -21.37 -4.16 -17.75
C HIS A 163 -20.63 -4.43 -19.07
N THR A 164 -20.63 -5.67 -19.56
CA THR A 164 -19.93 -6.04 -20.81
C THR A 164 -20.36 -5.16 -21.98
N ASP A 165 -21.67 -4.94 -22.15
CA ASP A 165 -22.20 -4.13 -23.25
C ASP A 165 -21.76 -2.66 -23.18
N LEU A 166 -21.58 -2.12 -21.97
CA LEU A 166 -21.08 -0.76 -21.78
C LEU A 166 -19.59 -0.65 -22.06
N LEU A 167 -18.81 -1.67 -21.66
CA LEU A 167 -17.37 -1.70 -21.86
C LEU A 167 -16.98 -1.99 -23.32
N ALA A 168 -17.82 -2.71 -24.05
CA ALA A 168 -17.64 -3.00 -25.47
C ALA A 168 -17.90 -1.78 -26.37
N LYS A 169 -18.65 -0.78 -25.89
CA LYS A 169 -18.89 0.44 -26.66
C LYS A 169 -17.57 1.17 -26.90
N PRO A 170 -17.28 1.56 -28.16
CA PRO A 170 -16.09 2.34 -28.45
C PRO A 170 -16.17 3.66 -27.68
N THR A 171 -15.08 3.99 -26.98
CA THR A 171 -14.98 5.28 -26.30
C THR A 171 -14.91 6.39 -27.35
N VAL A 172 -15.37 7.60 -27.03
CA VAL A 172 -15.30 8.77 -27.93
C VAL A 172 -13.90 8.97 -28.50
N LYS A 173 -12.85 8.63 -27.73
CA LYS A 173 -11.46 8.68 -28.17
C LYS A 173 -11.11 7.65 -29.26
N ALA A 174 -11.74 6.47 -29.24
CA ALA A 174 -11.58 5.45 -30.27
C ALA A 174 -12.34 5.83 -31.55
N LEU A 175 -13.56 6.38 -31.42
CA LEU A 175 -14.34 6.88 -32.55
C LEU A 175 -13.63 8.02 -33.30
N LEU A 176 -13.04 8.97 -32.56
CA LEU A 176 -12.28 10.08 -33.16
C LEU A 176 -10.99 9.64 -33.86
N LEU A 177 -10.42 8.48 -33.49
CA LEU A 177 -9.24 7.91 -34.17
C LEU A 177 -9.65 7.20 -35.45
N ASP A 178 -10.75 6.44 -35.43
CA ASP A 178 -11.33 5.81 -36.63
C ASP A 178 -11.75 6.87 -37.68
N ASP A 179 -12.35 7.98 -37.24
CA ASP A 179 -12.71 9.08 -38.14
C ASP A 179 -11.47 9.78 -38.72
N ALA A 180 -10.40 9.94 -37.92
CA ALA A 180 -9.14 10.51 -38.40
C ALA A 180 -8.40 9.61 -39.40
N GLU A 181 -8.45 8.29 -39.21
CA GLU A 181 -7.89 7.31 -40.15
C GLU A 181 -8.70 7.21 -41.44
N ARG A 182 -10.03 7.38 -41.39
CA ARG A 182 -10.91 7.41 -42.57
C ARG A 182 -10.77 8.67 -43.42
N VAL A 183 -10.43 9.81 -42.82
CA VAL A 183 -10.20 11.08 -43.55
C VAL A 183 -8.79 11.14 -44.18
N ALA A 184 -7.86 10.30 -43.70
CA ALA A 184 -6.50 10.22 -44.21
C ALA A 184 -6.30 9.20 -45.36
N ALA A 185 -7.33 8.42 -45.70
CA ALA A 185 -7.38 7.47 -46.82
C ALA A 185 -8.19 8.03 -47.99
#